data_AF-K9SYX6-F1
#
_entry.id   AF-K9SYX6-F1
#
_cell.length_a   1.000
_cell.length_b   1.000
_cell.length_c   1.000
_cell.angle_alpha   90.00
_cell.angle_beta   90.00
_cell.angle_gamma   90.00
#
_symmetry.space_group_name_H-M   'P 1'
#
loop_
_entity.id
_entity.type
_entity.pdbx_description
1 polymer ?
#
loop_
_entity_poly.entity_id
_entity_poly.type
_entity_poly.pdbx_seq_one_letter_code
_entity_poly.pdbx_strand_id
1 'polypeptide(L)'
;MTKIQSSDLSPNPTKITTIYTDGACSGNPGAGGWGVVINFSDGSRRELRGRKAFTTNNQMELEGAIAGLRFWQELDPDQSVKLFTDSKYVIDGITKWIKGWKQNNWRTASKQPVKNQELWQILDQLNSAKVSWHWVQGHSGDQDNERCDAIARDQISRL
;
A
#
# COMPACT_ATOMS: atom_id res chain seq x y z
N MET A 1 -47.51 -5.74 -17.63
CA MET A 1 -46.57 -6.78 -17.15
C MET A 1 -45.36 -6.76 -18.06
N THR A 2 -44.24 -6.20 -17.61
CA THR A 2 -42.96 -6.35 -18.31
C THR A 2 -41.92 -6.64 -17.23
N LYS A 3 -41.59 -7.92 -17.06
CA LYS A 3 -40.51 -8.35 -16.17
C LYS A 3 -39.20 -7.89 -16.81
N ILE A 4 -38.43 -7.08 -16.08
CA ILE A 4 -37.05 -6.79 -16.43
C ILE A 4 -36.27 -8.10 -16.27
N GLN A 5 -35.60 -8.54 -17.33
CA GLN A 5 -34.77 -9.74 -17.35
C GLN A 5 -33.50 -9.52 -16.52
N SER A 6 -33.24 -10.44 -15.61
CA SER A 6 -32.07 -10.53 -14.75
C SER A 6 -30.88 -11.16 -15.50
N SER A 7 -30.33 -10.47 -16.51
CA SER A 7 -29.21 -11.00 -17.30
C SER A 7 -28.06 -10.01 -17.54
N ASP A 8 -27.94 -8.94 -16.75
CA ASP A 8 -26.88 -7.93 -16.93
C ASP A 8 -26.06 -7.66 -15.65
N LEU A 9 -25.94 -8.66 -14.78
CA LEU A 9 -25.04 -8.62 -13.64
C LEU A 9 -24.01 -9.73 -13.80
N SER A 10 -22.74 -9.33 -13.95
CA SER A 10 -21.59 -10.21 -13.85
C SER A 10 -21.74 -11.08 -12.60
N PRO A 11 -21.74 -12.42 -12.71
CA PRO A 11 -22.19 -13.31 -11.62
C PRO A 11 -21.23 -13.40 -10.43
N ASN A 12 -20.17 -12.60 -10.38
CA ASN A 12 -19.22 -12.54 -9.27
C ASN A 12 -18.98 -11.09 -8.85
N PRO A 13 -18.97 -10.78 -7.55
CA PRO A 13 -18.55 -9.47 -7.07
C PRO A 13 -17.10 -9.20 -7.55
N THR A 14 -16.85 -7.99 -8.04
CA THR A 14 -15.53 -7.55 -8.47
C THR A 14 -14.54 -7.66 -7.31
N LYS A 15 -13.48 -8.46 -7.49
CA LYS A 15 -12.45 -8.74 -6.48
C LYS A 15 -11.18 -7.97 -6.79
N ILE A 16 -10.43 -7.55 -5.77
CA ILE A 16 -9.06 -7.05 -5.95
C ILE A 16 -8.16 -8.23 -6.27
N THR A 17 -7.36 -8.10 -7.34
CA THR A 17 -6.37 -9.11 -7.74
C THR A 17 -5.00 -8.76 -7.20
N THR A 18 -4.59 -7.49 -7.33
CA THR A 18 -3.29 -6.99 -6.89
C THR A 18 -3.39 -5.55 -6.41
N ILE A 19 -2.51 -5.20 -5.48
CA ILE A 19 -2.25 -3.84 -5.01
C ILE A 19 -0.76 -3.59 -5.20
N TYR A 20 -0.39 -2.51 -5.89
CA TYR A 20 0.98 -2.02 -5.97
C TYR A 20 1.08 -0.71 -5.22
N THR A 21 2.19 -0.48 -4.54
CA THR A 21 2.42 0.74 -3.75
C THR A 21 3.86 1.20 -3.86
N ASP A 22 4.04 2.51 -4.01
CA ASP A 22 5.35 3.18 -3.98
C ASP A 22 5.24 4.56 -3.30
N GLY A 23 6.35 5.06 -2.77
CA GLY A 23 6.50 6.36 -2.15
C GLY A 23 7.84 7.01 -2.50
N ALA A 24 7.79 8.30 -2.82
CA ALA A 24 8.95 9.08 -3.22
C ALA A 24 9.02 10.41 -2.45
N CYS A 25 10.24 10.94 -2.29
CA CYS A 25 10.45 12.32 -1.85
C CYS A 25 11.48 13.06 -2.71
N SER A 26 11.30 14.39 -2.83
CA SER A 26 12.32 15.33 -3.28
C SER A 26 13.03 15.92 -2.06
N GLY A 27 14.22 15.38 -1.75
CA GLY A 27 14.89 15.57 -0.46
C GLY A 27 14.37 14.61 0.62
N ASN A 28 15.19 14.27 1.62
CA ASN A 28 14.80 13.32 2.67
C ASN A 28 15.37 13.73 4.05
N PRO A 29 14.61 14.47 4.88
CA PRO A 29 13.22 14.85 4.68
C PRO A 29 13.01 15.94 3.60
N GLY A 30 11.82 16.00 3.02
CA GLY A 30 11.44 16.92 1.95
C GLY A 30 9.99 16.75 1.50
N ALA A 31 9.63 17.37 0.38
CA ALA A 31 8.32 17.20 -0.24
C ALA A 31 8.17 15.74 -0.72
N GLY A 32 7.07 15.08 -0.34
CA GLY A 32 6.86 13.67 -0.62
C GLY A 32 5.47 13.37 -1.18
N GLY A 33 5.40 12.27 -1.93
CA GLY A 33 4.17 11.74 -2.48
C GLY A 33 4.18 10.21 -2.47
N TRP A 34 2.99 9.61 -2.51
CA TRP A 34 2.83 8.17 -2.66
C TRP A 34 1.76 7.86 -3.70
N GLY A 35 1.88 6.68 -4.31
CA GLY A 35 0.98 6.16 -5.32
C GLY A 35 0.58 4.73 -5.03
N VAL A 36 -0.67 4.40 -5.35
CA VAL A 36 -1.21 3.04 -5.25
C VAL A 36 -1.97 2.71 -6.53
N VAL A 37 -1.71 1.52 -7.08
CA VAL A 37 -2.48 0.93 -8.18
C VAL A 37 -3.18 -0.32 -7.69
N ILE A 38 -4.50 -0.38 -7.84
CA ILE A 38 -5.34 -1.50 -7.43
C ILE A 38 -5.99 -2.07 -8.69
N ASN A 39 -5.73 -3.34 -9.00
CA ASN A 39 -6.33 -4.02 -10.14
C ASN A 39 -7.46 -4.94 -9.67
N PHE A 40 -8.49 -5.05 -10.50
CA PHE A 40 -9.68 -5.83 -10.20
C PHE A 40 -9.87 -7.01 -11.16
N SER A 41 -10.68 -7.98 -10.74
CA SER A 41 -10.96 -9.21 -11.49
C SER A 41 -11.75 -8.99 -12.78
N ASP A 42 -12.43 -7.85 -12.92
CA ASP A 42 -13.13 -7.43 -14.14
C ASP A 42 -12.23 -6.66 -15.12
N GLY A 43 -10.93 -6.54 -14.82
CA GLY A 43 -9.96 -5.81 -15.62
C GLY A 43 -9.92 -4.30 -15.38
N SER A 44 -10.80 -3.77 -14.52
CA SER A 44 -10.74 -2.37 -14.12
C SER A 44 -9.56 -2.08 -13.18
N ARG A 45 -9.23 -0.79 -13.04
CA ARG A 45 -8.15 -0.29 -12.19
C ARG A 45 -8.59 0.93 -11.39
N ARG A 46 -8.11 1.03 -10.16
CA ARG A 46 -8.21 2.21 -9.30
C ARG A 46 -6.82 2.71 -8.94
N GLU A 47 -6.65 4.03 -8.95
CA GLU A 47 -5.42 4.69 -8.50
C GLU A 47 -5.72 5.54 -7.26
N LEU A 48 -4.90 5.40 -6.22
CA LEU A 48 -4.92 6.27 -5.04
C LEU A 48 -3.61 7.05 -4.98
N ARG A 49 -3.65 8.23 -4.35
CA ARG A 49 -2.51 9.13 -4.26
C ARG A 49 -2.60 10.02 -3.03
N GLY A 50 -1.44 10.45 -2.52
CA GLY A 50 -1.36 11.41 -1.44
C GLY A 50 0.00 12.12 -1.44
N ARG A 51 0.09 13.22 -0.68
CA ARG A 51 1.29 14.06 -0.64
C ARG A 51 1.44 14.81 0.68
N LYS A 52 2.68 15.13 1.03
CA LYS A 52 3.05 15.96 2.20
C LYS A 52 4.22 16.87 1.88
N ALA A 53 4.13 18.13 2.30
CA ALA A 53 5.18 19.13 2.07
C ALA A 53 6.50 18.82 2.79
N PHE A 54 6.44 18.14 3.95
CA PHE A 54 7.63 17.77 4.72
C PHE A 54 7.45 16.38 5.32
N THR A 55 8.14 15.41 4.75
CA THR A 55 8.07 13.99 5.12
C THR A 55 9.35 13.26 4.69
N THR A 56 9.40 11.94 4.85
CA THR A 56 10.53 11.08 4.46
C THR A 56 10.07 10.01 3.50
N ASN A 57 10.99 9.42 2.73
CA ASN A 57 10.66 8.34 1.79
C ASN A 57 9.91 7.20 2.49
N ASN A 58 10.44 6.74 3.63
CA ASN A 58 9.87 5.67 4.43
C ASN A 58 8.43 5.97 4.92
N GLN A 59 8.11 7.23 5.19
CA GLN A 59 6.75 7.62 5.57
C GLN A 59 5.80 7.55 4.37
N MET A 60 6.24 7.98 3.19
CA MET A 60 5.44 7.88 1.95
C MET A 60 5.22 6.43 1.52
N GLU A 61 6.25 5.59 1.59
CA GLU A 61 6.11 4.15 1.33
C GLU A 61 5.10 3.49 2.29
N LEU A 62 5.17 3.80 3.59
CA LEU A 62 4.21 3.31 4.59
C LEU A 62 2.78 3.81 4.34
N GLU A 63 2.62 5.09 4.00
CA GLU A 63 1.30 5.66 3.73
C GLU A 63 0.65 5.08 2.48
N GLY A 64 1.43 4.81 1.42
CA GLY A 64 0.95 4.10 0.23
C GLY A 64 0.43 2.70 0.59
N ALA A 65 1.22 1.92 1.35
CA ALA A 65 0.81 0.61 1.84
C ALA A 65 -0.47 0.65 2.71
N ILE A 66 -0.55 1.61 3.64
CA ILE A 66 -1.73 1.83 4.48
C ILE A 66 -2.96 2.18 3.64
N ALA A 67 -2.83 3.07 2.66
CA ALA A 67 -3.93 3.47 1.79
C ALA A 67 -4.48 2.29 0.96
N GLY A 68 -3.57 1.46 0.41
CA GLY A 68 -3.96 0.24 -0.31
C GLY A 68 -4.71 -0.74 0.57
N LEU A 69 -4.23 -1.01 1.79
CA LEU A 69 -4.90 -1.93 2.70
C LEU A 69 -6.20 -1.39 3.29
N ARG A 70 -6.33 -0.09 3.51
CA ARG A 70 -7.62 0.52 3.90
C ARG A 70 -8.67 0.30 2.83
N PHE A 71 -8.33 0.56 1.56
CA PHE A 71 -9.24 0.32 0.44
C PHE A 71 -9.65 -1.16 0.35
N TRP A 72 -8.70 -2.09 0.50
CA TRP A 72 -8.99 -3.52 0.54
C TRP A 72 -9.93 -3.90 1.69
N GLN A 73 -9.66 -3.40 2.91
CA GLN A 73 -10.48 -3.67 4.08
C GLN A 73 -11.91 -3.10 3.97
N GLU A 74 -12.07 -1.93 3.34
CA GLU A 74 -13.38 -1.32 3.07
C GLU A 74 -14.19 -2.13 2.05
N LEU A 75 -13.52 -2.77 1.09
CA LEU A 75 -14.17 -3.54 0.05
C LEU A 75 -14.56 -4.95 0.50
N ASP A 76 -13.59 -5.75 0.97
CA ASP A 76 -13.79 -7.13 1.40
C ASP A 76 -12.57 -7.63 2.22
N PRO A 77 -12.61 -7.55 3.56
CA PRO A 77 -11.48 -7.94 4.41
C PRO A 77 -11.24 -9.46 4.49
N ASP A 78 -12.17 -10.29 4.00
CA ASP A 78 -12.02 -11.75 3.99
C ASP A 78 -11.32 -12.26 2.72
N GLN A 79 -11.23 -11.41 1.69
CA GLN A 79 -10.57 -11.68 0.43
C GLN A 79 -9.05 -11.73 0.57
N SER A 80 -8.42 -12.76 0.03
CA SER A 80 -6.95 -12.79 -0.07
C SER A 80 -6.47 -11.83 -1.16
N VAL A 81 -5.45 -11.03 -0.85
CA VAL A 81 -4.90 -10.01 -1.75
C VAL A 81 -3.38 -10.10 -1.80
N LYS A 82 -2.80 -9.79 -2.96
CA LYS A 82 -1.35 -9.64 -3.14
C LYS A 82 -1.00 -8.17 -3.12
N LEU A 83 -0.12 -7.76 -2.21
CA LEU A 83 0.41 -6.40 -2.14
C LEU A 83 1.89 -6.42 -2.55
N PHE A 84 2.22 -5.65 -3.57
CA PHE A 84 3.55 -5.49 -4.13
C PHE A 84 4.10 -4.10 -3.78
N THR A 85 5.36 -4.06 -3.35
CA THR A 85 6.09 -2.82 -3.11
C THR A 85 7.58 -3.05 -3.38
N ASP A 86 8.27 -2.04 -3.86
CA ASP A 86 9.73 -2.06 -3.99
C ASP A 86 10.46 -1.59 -2.71
N SER A 87 9.72 -1.06 -1.73
CA SER A 87 10.26 -0.67 -0.44
C SER A 87 10.74 -1.87 0.36
N LYS A 88 12.07 -1.98 0.49
CA LYS A 88 12.69 -2.90 1.46
C LYS A 88 12.32 -2.55 2.90
N TYR A 89 12.08 -1.28 3.19
CA TYR A 89 11.72 -0.82 4.53
C TYR A 89 10.34 -1.34 4.94
N VAL A 90 9.35 -1.27 4.04
CA VAL A 90 8.00 -1.79 4.26
C VAL A 90 8.02 -3.32 4.30
N ILE A 91 8.63 -3.98 3.30
CA ILE A 91 8.61 -5.45 3.22
C ILE A 91 9.31 -6.10 4.43
N ASP A 92 10.51 -5.63 4.81
CA ASP A 92 11.24 -6.22 5.93
C ASP A 92 10.59 -5.85 7.26
N GLY A 93 10.02 -4.64 7.37
CA GLY A 93 9.32 -4.24 8.57
C GLY A 93 8.11 -5.11 8.83
N ILE A 94 7.23 -5.32 7.85
CA ILE A 94 6.01 -6.11 8.05
C ILE A 94 6.29 -7.61 8.16
N THR A 95 7.28 -8.14 7.43
CA THR A 95 7.55 -9.60 7.41
C THR A 95 8.57 -10.07 8.44
N LYS A 96 9.49 -9.21 8.90
CA LYS A 96 10.60 -9.60 9.80
C LYS A 96 10.60 -8.86 11.13
N TRP A 97 10.41 -7.53 11.13
CA TRP A 97 10.68 -6.73 12.32
C TRP A 97 9.47 -6.56 13.25
N ILE A 98 8.27 -6.42 12.69
CA ILE A 98 7.08 -5.98 13.43
C ILE A 98 6.71 -6.91 14.59
N LYS A 99 6.92 -8.21 14.43
CA LYS A 99 6.70 -9.20 15.50
C LYS A 99 7.59 -8.92 16.72
N GLY A 100 8.89 -8.67 16.47
CA GLY A 100 9.84 -8.33 17.52
C GLY A 100 9.55 -6.98 18.16
N TRP A 101 9.16 -5.97 17.37
CA TRP A 101 8.76 -4.67 17.90
C TRP A 101 7.54 -4.77 18.82
N LYS A 102 6.50 -5.50 18.42
CA LYS A 102 5.31 -5.72 19.25
C LYS A 102 5.64 -6.41 20.57
N GLN A 103 6.50 -7.44 20.53
CA GLN A 103 6.97 -8.13 21.74
C GLN A 103 7.79 -7.22 22.67
N ASN A 104 8.51 -6.24 22.11
CA ASN A 104 9.35 -5.31 22.84
C ASN A 104 8.67 -3.96 23.10
N ASN A 105 7.33 -3.91 23.18
CA ASN A 105 6.56 -2.67 23.42
C ASN A 105 6.94 -1.53 22.47
N TRP A 106 7.07 -1.85 21.17
CA TRP A 106 7.44 -0.94 20.10
C TRP A 106 8.79 -0.25 20.29
N ARG A 107 9.77 -1.02 20.78
CA ARG A 107 11.17 -0.60 20.90
C ARG A 107 12.10 -1.46 20.07
N THR A 108 13.18 -0.85 19.58
CA THR A 108 14.29 -1.54 18.91
C THR A 108 15.10 -2.38 19.91
N ALA A 109 16.00 -3.22 19.40
CA ALA A 109 16.94 -3.97 20.25
C ALA A 109 17.83 -3.06 21.13
N SER A 110 18.09 -1.83 20.68
CA SER A 110 18.78 -0.78 21.45
C SER A 110 17.88 0.00 22.41
N LYS A 111 16.66 -0.51 22.68
CA LYS A 111 15.64 0.07 23.57
C LYS A 111 15.11 1.46 23.15
N GLN A 112 15.42 1.90 21.95
CA GLN A 112 14.90 3.16 21.40
C GLN A 112 13.50 2.96 20.85
N PRO A 113 12.64 3.99 20.86
CA PRO A 113 11.36 3.93 20.15
C PRO A 113 11.55 3.57 18.67
N VAL A 114 10.65 2.76 18.12
CA VAL A 114 10.65 2.43 16.69
C VAL A 114 10.35 3.72 15.90
N LYS A 115 11.17 4.01 14.87
CA LYS A 115 10.89 5.12 13.96
C LYS A 115 9.58 4.87 13.21
N ASN A 116 8.78 5.90 13.02
CA ASN A 116 7.47 5.82 12.35
C ASN A 116 6.50 4.84 13.05
N GLN A 117 6.63 4.65 14.37
CA GLN A 117 5.82 3.70 15.14
C GLN A 117 4.32 3.84 14.89
N GLU A 118 3.79 5.06 14.84
CA GLU A 118 2.35 5.30 14.61
C GLU A 118 1.88 4.74 13.27
N LEU A 119 2.63 4.97 12.18
CA LEU A 119 2.31 4.41 10.87
C LEU A 119 2.44 2.88 10.86
N TRP A 120 3.46 2.33 11.54
CA TRP A 120 3.60 0.89 11.67
C TRP A 120 2.46 0.24 12.45
N GLN A 121 1.97 0.89 13.51
CA GLN A 121 0.82 0.40 14.28
C GLN A 121 -0.45 0.39 13.43
N ILE A 122 -0.68 1.43 12.62
CA ILE A 122 -1.80 1.46 11.66
C ILE A 122 -1.66 0.33 10.64
N LEU A 123 -0.47 0.16 10.06
CA LEU A 123 -0.24 -0.87 9.06
C LEU A 123 -0.41 -2.29 9.64
N ASP A 124 0.08 -2.54 10.86
CA ASP A 124 -0.10 -3.81 11.58
C ASP A 124 -1.58 -4.13 11.82
N GLN A 125 -2.39 -3.13 12.17
CA GLN A 125 -3.83 -3.29 12.41
C GLN A 125 -4.58 -3.67 11.13
N LEU A 126 -4.15 -3.14 9.98
CA LEU A 126 -4.73 -3.44 8.67
C LEU A 126 -4.23 -4.77 8.09
N ASN A 127 -3.03 -5.19 8.48
CA ASN A 127 -2.42 -6.41 7.97
C ASN A 127 -3.10 -7.66 8.56
N SER A 128 -3.19 -8.71 7.75
CA SER A 128 -3.75 -9.99 8.16
C SER A 128 -3.12 -11.14 7.39
N ALA A 129 -3.44 -12.39 7.75
CA ALA A 129 -3.02 -13.58 7.01
C ALA A 129 -3.57 -13.64 5.57
N LYS A 130 -4.53 -12.77 5.21
CA LYS A 130 -5.08 -12.64 3.85
C LYS A 130 -4.21 -11.78 2.94
N VAL A 131 -3.29 -10.99 3.48
CA VAL A 131 -2.38 -10.14 2.71
C VAL A 131 -1.09 -10.88 2.44
N SER A 132 -0.83 -11.19 1.16
CA SER A 132 0.44 -11.73 0.70
C SER A 132 1.34 -10.59 0.26
N TRP A 133 2.45 -10.38 0.97
CA TRP A 133 3.41 -9.32 0.70
C TRP A 133 4.48 -9.77 -0.29
N HIS A 134 4.74 -8.96 -1.31
CA HIS A 134 5.71 -9.25 -2.36
C HIS A 134 6.66 -8.07 -2.54
N TRP A 135 7.96 -8.35 -2.51
CA TRP A 135 8.95 -7.37 -2.92
C TRP A 135 9.13 -7.44 -4.43
N VAL A 136 9.11 -6.28 -5.09
CA VAL A 136 9.48 -6.12 -6.49
C VAL A 136 10.70 -5.23 -6.60
N GLN A 137 11.48 -5.39 -7.66
CA GLN A 137 12.60 -4.51 -7.89
C GLN A 137 12.08 -3.18 -8.47
N GLY A 138 12.40 -2.06 -7.82
CA GLY A 138 12.11 -0.73 -8.36
C GLY A 138 12.81 -0.51 -9.70
N HIS A 139 12.13 0.20 -10.62
CA HIS A 139 12.62 0.51 -11.97
C HIS A 139 13.06 -0.70 -12.81
N SER A 140 12.36 -1.82 -12.67
CA SER A 140 12.68 -3.08 -13.37
C SER A 140 11.78 -3.40 -14.57
N GLY A 141 10.87 -2.49 -14.97
CA GLY A 141 9.91 -2.74 -16.06
C GLY A 141 8.53 -3.24 -15.59
N ASP A 142 8.28 -3.35 -14.28
CA ASP A 142 6.94 -3.65 -13.77
C ASP A 142 6.05 -2.41 -13.94
N GLN A 143 5.09 -2.50 -14.87
CA GLN A 143 4.25 -1.38 -15.27
C GLN A 143 3.43 -0.79 -14.12
N ASP A 144 3.02 -1.61 -13.15
CA ASP A 144 2.18 -1.13 -12.04
C ASP A 144 3.02 -0.50 -10.95
N ASN A 145 4.22 -1.02 -10.69
CA ASN A 145 5.18 -0.36 -9.82
C ASN A 145 5.64 0.98 -10.42
N GLU A 146 6.00 1.01 -11.70
CA GLU A 146 6.37 2.24 -12.41
C GLU A 146 5.23 3.26 -12.44
N ARG A 147 3.98 2.79 -12.50
CA ARG A 147 2.82 3.68 -12.39
C ARG A 147 2.68 4.26 -10.99
N CYS A 148 2.93 3.49 -9.93
CA CYS A 148 2.92 4.00 -8.56
C CYS A 148 3.99 5.08 -8.36
N ASP A 149 5.21 4.83 -8.83
CA ASP A 149 6.32 5.78 -8.82
C ASP A 149 5.96 7.08 -9.56
N ALA A 150 5.39 6.97 -10.76
CA ALA A 150 4.95 8.12 -11.55
C ALA A 150 3.88 8.95 -10.82
N ILE A 151 2.92 8.29 -10.15
CA ILE A 151 1.91 8.95 -9.32
C ILE A 151 2.58 9.68 -8.15
N ALA A 152 3.50 9.03 -7.45
CA ALA A 152 4.21 9.61 -6.32
C ALA A 152 5.00 10.86 -6.73
N ARG A 153 5.72 10.81 -7.86
CA ARG A 153 6.49 11.94 -8.39
C ARG A 153 5.61 13.08 -8.90
N ASP A 154 4.51 12.77 -9.57
CA ASP A 154 3.51 13.77 -9.96
C ASP A 154 2.98 14.51 -8.72
N GLN A 155 2.71 13.79 -7.62
CA GLN A 155 2.27 14.40 -6.38
C GLN A 155 3.30 15.34 -5.74
N ILE A 156 4.60 15.04 -5.83
CA ILE A 156 5.66 15.95 -5.36
C ILE A 156 5.68 17.24 -6.17
N SER A 157 5.51 17.15 -7.50
CA SER A 157 5.53 18.33 -8.39
C SER A 157 4.36 19.31 -8.19
N ARG A 158 3.31 18.88 -7.47
CA ARG A 158 2.09 19.65 -7.18
C ARG A 158 2.09 20.29 -5.79
N LEU A 159 3.23 20.31 -5.11
CA LEU A 159 3.45 20.95 -3.80
C LEU A 159 4.07 22.34 -3.95
#